data_AF-A0A3C1A4J3-F1
#
_entry.id   AF-A0A3C1A4J3-F1
#
_cell.length_a   1.000
_cell.length_b   1.000
_cell.length_c   1.000
_cell.angle_alpha   90.00
_cell.angle_beta   90.00
_cell.angle_gamma   90.00
#
_symmetry.space_group_name_H-M   'P 1'
#
loop_
_entity.id
_entity.type
_entity.pdbx_description
1 polymer ?
#
loop_
_entity_poly.entity_id
_entity_poly.type
_entity_poly.pdbx_seq_one_letter_code
_entity_poly.pdbx_strand_id
1 'polypeptide(L)' 'PNCQSKRIKYFGIGTQRVEAEVERLFPQARPIRWDRDTTGRKGAHEAILERFISRQTNVMVGTQMVA' A
#
# COMPACT_ATOMS: atom_id res chain seq x y z
N PRO A 1 -18.59 5.13 25.89
CA PRO A 1 -17.21 4.67 25.60
C PRO A 1 -16.27 4.98 26.79
N ASN A 2 -16.09 4.01 27.70
CA ASN A 2 -15.25 4.13 28.92
C ASN A 2 -14.02 3.21 28.84
N CYS A 3 -13.41 3.10 27.67
CA CYS A 3 -12.23 2.28 27.45
C CYS A 3 -11.01 3.21 27.39
N GLN A 4 -10.25 3.31 28.48
CA GLN A 4 -9.01 4.12 28.58
C GLN A 4 -7.82 3.50 27.80
N SER A 5 -8.11 2.68 26.80
CA SER A 5 -7.09 1.97 26.05
C SER A 5 -6.44 2.90 25.03
N LYS A 6 -5.11 3.08 25.15
CA LYS A 6 -4.27 3.70 24.10
C LYS A 6 -4.24 2.89 22.79
N ARG A 7 -4.90 1.73 22.77
CA ARG A 7 -4.90 0.74 21.68
C ARG A 7 -6.16 0.80 20.81
N ILE A 8 -6.92 1.88 20.85
CA ILE A 8 -7.95 2.15 19.84
C ILE A 8 -7.23 2.34 18.51
N LYS A 9 -7.15 1.28 17.70
CA LYS A 9 -6.57 1.32 16.37
C LYS A 9 -7.63 1.85 15.41
N TYR A 10 -7.30 2.94 14.72
CA TYR A 10 -8.04 3.43 13.56
C TYR A 10 -8.12 2.30 12.51
N PHE A 11 -9.30 1.69 12.38
CA PHE A 11 -9.67 0.80 11.29
C PHE A 11 -10.03 1.67 10.09
N GLY A 12 -9.31 1.56 8.97
CA GLY A 12 -9.72 2.25 7.74
C GLY A 12 -8.61 2.78 6.81
N ILE A 13 -7.34 2.50 7.05
CA ILE A 13 -6.24 3.09 6.26
C ILE A 13 -5.29 2.00 5.71
N GLY A 14 -5.81 0.82 5.33
CA GLY A 14 -5.05 -0.42 5.11
C GLY A 14 -3.72 -0.27 4.36
N THR A 15 -3.76 -0.24 3.03
CA THR A 15 -2.55 -0.16 2.18
C THR A 15 -1.92 1.23 2.14
N GLN A 16 -2.72 2.32 2.26
CA GLN A 16 -2.21 3.70 2.36
C GLN A 16 -1.30 3.90 3.57
N ARG A 17 -1.70 3.41 4.75
CA ARG A 17 -0.91 3.56 5.97
C ARG A 17 0.33 2.70 5.91
N VAL A 18 0.23 1.49 5.36
CA VAL A 18 1.40 0.63 5.19
C VAL A 18 2.41 1.29 4.26
N GLU A 19 1.99 1.87 3.13
CA GLU A 19 2.84 2.68 2.26
C GLU A 19 3.52 3.82 3.02
N ALA A 20 2.75 4.65 3.72
CA ALA A 20 3.30 5.78 4.49
C ALA A 20 4.28 5.33 5.61
N GLU A 21 3.99 4.23 6.30
CA GLU A 21 4.91 3.68 7.31
C GLU A 21 6.16 3.07 6.67
N VAL A 22 6.07 2.47 5.48
CA VAL A 22 7.23 1.99 4.73
C VAL A 22 8.13 3.16 4.35
N GLU A 23 7.58 4.26 3.81
CA GLU A 23 8.36 5.46 3.50
C GLU A 23 9.02 6.05 4.76
N ARG A 24 8.29 6.07 5.88
CA ARG A 24 8.79 6.60 7.15
C ARG A 24 9.89 5.75 7.78
N LEU A 25 9.75 4.42 7.76
CA LEU A 25 10.69 3.49 8.38
C LEU A 25 11.88 3.15 7.48
N PHE A 26 11.68 3.20 6.16
CA PHE A 26 12.68 2.89 5.15
C PHE A 26 12.76 4.04 4.12
N PRO A 27 13.47 5.14 4.44
CA PRO A 27 13.51 6.32 3.57
C PRO A 27 14.08 6.10 2.16
N GLN A 28 14.78 4.98 1.94
CA GLN A 28 15.31 4.58 0.62
C GLN A 28 14.35 3.68 -0.17
N ALA A 29 13.28 3.20 0.46
CA ALA A 29 12.24 2.44 -0.21
C ALA A 29 11.45 3.36 -1.15
N ARG A 30 11.04 2.79 -2.28
CA ARG A 30 10.11 3.38 -3.24
C ARG A 30 8.92 2.43 -3.31
N PRO A 31 7.96 2.54 -2.38
CA PRO A 31 6.80 1.67 -2.36
C PRO A 31 5.87 1.95 -3.54
N ILE A 32 5.09 0.94 -3.92
CA ILE A 32 3.96 1.06 -4.83
C ILE A 32 2.76 0.28 -4.29
N ARG A 33 1.59 0.88 -4.38
CA ARG A 33 0.33 0.24 -4.00
C ARG A 33 -0.26 -0.62 -5.13
N TRP A 34 -0.63 -1.85 -4.82
CA TRP A 34 -1.41 -2.75 -5.68
C TRP A 34 -2.69 -3.18 -4.95
N ASP A 35 -3.73 -2.37 -5.09
CA ASP A 35 -5.05 -2.62 -4.52
C ASP A 35 -6.16 -2.10 -5.45
N ARG A 36 -7.41 -2.33 -5.05
CA ARG A 36 -8.59 -1.95 -5.84
C ARG A 36 -8.59 -0.48 -6.27
N ASP A 37 -8.09 0.42 -5.44
CA ASP A 37 -8.08 1.86 -5.75
C ASP A 37 -7.03 2.18 -6.81
N THR A 38 -5.89 1.49 -6.79
CA THR A 38 -4.79 1.73 -7.74
C THR A 38 -4.93 0.94 -9.04
N THR A 39 -5.71 -0.15 -9.05
CA THR A 39 -5.85 -1.04 -10.21
C THR A 39 -7.15 -0.86 -11.00
N GLY A 40 -7.99 0.12 -10.66
CA GLY A 40 -9.31 0.30 -11.30
C GLY A 40 -9.30 0.78 -12.75
N ARG A 41 -8.17 1.25 -13.28
CA ARG A 41 -8.04 1.73 -14.67
C ARG A 41 -7.53 0.63 -15.59
N LYS A 42 -7.98 0.62 -16.85
CA LYS A 42 -7.46 -0.30 -17.88
C LYS A 42 -5.94 -0.15 -18.00
N GLY A 43 -5.21 -1.25 -17.89
CA GLY A 43 -3.74 -1.28 -17.97
C GLY A 43 -3.01 -0.91 -16.66
N ALA A 44 -3.74 -0.66 -15.56
CA ALA A 44 -3.11 -0.27 -14.30
C ALA A 44 -2.27 -1.41 -13.69
N HIS A 45 -2.72 -2.65 -13.81
CA HIS A 45 -1.98 -3.83 -13.34
C HIS A 45 -0.62 -3.95 -14.06
N GLU A 46 -0.64 -3.90 -15.39
CA GLU A 46 0.57 -3.97 -16.21
C GLU A 46 1.52 -2.81 -15.90
N ALA A 47 1.01 -1.58 -15.77
CA ALA A 47 1.83 -0.42 -15.46
C ALA A 47 2.49 -0.50 -14.07
N ILE A 48 1.78 -1.01 -13.06
CA ILE A 48 2.34 -1.23 -11.72
C ILE A 48 3.43 -2.30 -11.77
N LEU A 49 3.16 -3.41 -12.46
CA LEU A 49 4.12 -4.51 -12.60
C LEU A 49 5.37 -4.08 -13.36
N GLU A 50 5.22 -3.32 -14.45
CA GLU A 50 6.33 -2.80 -15.25
C GLU A 50 7.23 -1.86 -14.43
N ARG A 51 6.65 -0.95 -13.64
CA ARG A 51 7.41 -0.09 -12.71
C ARG A 51 8.22 -0.89 -11.69
N PHE A 52 7.64 -1.98 -11.21
CA PHE A 52 8.32 -2.85 -10.23
C PHE A 52 9.46 -3.66 -10.89
N ILE A 53 9.21 -4.30 -12.03
CA ILE A 53 10.21 -5.09 -12.77
C ILE A 53 11.37 -4.20 -13.25
N SER A 54 11.07 -2.98 -13.72
CA SER A 54 12.07 -2.00 -14.14
C SER A 54 12.82 -1.33 -12.98
N ARG A 55 12.59 -1.77 -11.73
CA ARG A 55 13.22 -1.27 -10.49
C ARG A 55 12.97 0.21 -10.20
N GLN A 56 11.95 0.82 -10.83
CA GLN A 56 11.48 2.16 -10.49
C GLN A 56 10.92 2.18 -9.07
N THR A 57 10.29 1.08 -8.66
CA THR A 57 9.84 0.81 -7.29
C THR A 57 10.48 -0.47 -6.77
N ASN A 58 10.58 -0.63 -5.44
CA ASN A 58 11.30 -1.76 -4.83
C ASN A 58 10.55 -2.40 -3.65
N VAL A 59 9.39 -1.86 -3.27
CA VAL A 59 8.49 -2.45 -2.28
C VAL A 59 7.08 -2.42 -2.86
N MET A 60 6.34 -3.51 -2.75
CA MET A 60 4.95 -3.60 -3.22
C MET A 60 4.02 -3.82 -2.04
N VAL A 61 3.03 -2.95 -1.88
CA VAL A 61 2.04 -2.99 -0.81
C VAL A 61 0.69 -3.30 -1.43
N GLY A 62 0.10 -4.45 -1.10
CA GLY A 62 -1.17 -4.84 -1.70
C GLY A 62 -2.15 -5.44 -0.70
N THR A 63 -3.41 -5.52 -1.14
CA THR A 63 -4.45 -6.33 -0.50
C THR A 63 -4.64 -7.61 -1.30
N GLN A 64 -5.20 -8.65 -0.67
CA GLN A 64 -5.75 -9.77 -1.43
C GLN A 64 -6.83 -9.21 -2.37
N MET A 65 -6.54 -9.23 -3.65
CA MET A 65 -7.52 -8.95 -4.70
C MET A 65 -8.28 -10.26 -4.90
N VAL A 66 -9.47 -10.37 -4.30
CA VAL A 66 -10.37 -11.50 -4.56
C VAL A 66 -10.99 -11.30 -5.94
N ALA A 67 -10.89 -12.33 -6.78
CA ALA A 67 -11.41 -12.37 -8.15
C ALA A 67 -12.94 -12.42 -8.19
#